data_AF-I0K855-F1
#
_entry.id   AF-I0K855-F1
#
_cell.length_a   1.000
_cell.length_b   1.000
_cell.length_c   1.000
_cell.angle_alpha   90.00
_cell.angle_beta   90.00
_cell.angle_gamma   90.00
#
_symmetry.space_group_name_H-M   'P 1'
#
loop_
_entity.id
_entity.type
_entity.pdbx_description
1 polymer ?
#
loop_
_entity_poly.entity_id
_entity_poly.type
_entity_poly.pdbx_seq_one_letter_code
_entity_poly.pdbx_strand_id
1 'polypeptide(L)'
;MLPVPSPQLPDKSSDQKKAEKLDKFRDHLLHQTHLTPKEELMLEKYRKAFAWRCKLFSPQQCVSMLMQEYSIKYSQAYQIMSESTKLYGKVEDIDKAGTTKILIETLYVAMSLAVKDKNAEAIIAATREIAKLTKLHVDEIPMSIDELMPARVAKYVQNNVTVNNYGPESPTNE
;
A
#
# COMPACT_ATOMS: atom_id res chain seq x y z
N MET A 1 0.99 38.99 -50.45
CA MET A 1 1.27 37.88 -49.52
C MET A 1 0.78 38.31 -48.14
N LEU A 2 -0.31 37.70 -47.66
CA LEU A 2 -0.83 37.99 -46.31
C LEU A 2 -0.05 37.13 -45.30
N PRO A 3 0.31 37.66 -44.12
CA PRO A 3 0.98 36.90 -43.09
C PRO A 3 0.04 35.83 -42.53
N VAL A 4 0.50 34.59 -42.56
CA VAL A 4 -0.19 33.45 -41.94
C VAL A 4 -0.22 33.66 -40.43
N PRO A 5 -1.39 33.64 -39.77
CA PRO A 5 -1.45 33.76 -38.32
C PRO A 5 -0.77 32.56 -37.69
N SER A 6 0.20 32.81 -36.81
CA SER A 6 0.90 31.78 -36.05
C SER A 6 -0.10 30.97 -35.22
N PRO A 7 0.00 29.64 -35.16
CA PRO A 7 -0.86 28.82 -34.32
C PRO A 7 -0.61 29.16 -32.85
N GLN A 8 -1.58 29.81 -32.22
CA GLN A 8 -1.58 30.01 -30.77
C GLN A 8 -1.70 28.64 -30.10
N LEU A 9 -0.65 28.24 -29.37
CA LEU A 9 -0.68 27.06 -28.50
C LEU A 9 -1.84 27.23 -27.50
N PRO A 10 -2.65 26.19 -27.26
CA PRO A 10 -3.80 26.29 -26.37
C PRO A 10 -3.31 26.68 -24.97
N ASP A 11 -3.92 27.72 -24.40
CA ASP A 11 -3.65 28.16 -23.04
C ASP A 11 -3.91 26.99 -22.07
N LYS A 12 -2.84 26.44 -21.49
CA LYS A 12 -2.93 25.30 -20.57
C LYS A 12 -3.86 25.65 -19.41
N SER A 13 -4.82 24.78 -19.12
CA SER A 13 -5.78 24.97 -18.03
C SER A 13 -5.05 25.05 -16.67
N SER A 14 -5.66 25.73 -15.69
CA SER A 14 -5.07 25.88 -14.34
C SER A 14 -4.75 24.55 -13.67
N ASP A 15 -5.46 23.48 -14.03
CA ASP A 15 -5.27 22.16 -13.47
C ASP A 15 -4.12 21.41 -14.14
N GLN A 16 -3.86 21.63 -15.43
CA GLN A 16 -2.66 21.11 -16.10
C GLN A 16 -1.38 21.69 -15.50
N LYS A 17 -1.36 22.99 -15.21
CA LYS A 17 -0.19 23.65 -14.58
C LYS A 17 0.09 23.08 -13.17
N LYS A 18 -0.95 22.72 -12.42
CA LYS A 18 -0.81 22.09 -11.08
C LYS A 18 -0.33 20.65 -11.19
N ALA A 19 -0.80 19.89 -12.19
CA ALA A 19 -0.33 18.53 -12.45
C ALA A 19 1.17 18.51 -12.78
N GLU A 20 1.59 19.36 -13.72
CA GLU A 20 3.01 19.50 -14.11
C GLU A 20 3.91 19.88 -12.91
N LYS A 21 3.42 20.74 -12.00
CA LYS A 21 4.13 21.10 -10.78
C LYS A 21 4.35 19.88 -9.87
N LEU A 22 3.34 19.03 -9.69
CA LEU A 22 3.43 17.84 -8.84
C LEU A 22 4.29 16.75 -9.48
N ASP A 23 4.28 16.65 -10.81
CA ASP A 23 5.10 15.67 -11.55
C ASP A 23 6.59 15.91 -11.31
N LYS A 24 7.04 17.16 -11.24
CA LYS A 24 8.42 17.48 -10.86
C LYS A 24 8.83 16.92 -9.49
N PHE A 25 7.92 16.98 -8.51
CA PHE A 25 8.18 16.41 -7.18
C PHE A 25 8.14 14.88 -7.19
N ARG A 26 7.29 14.27 -8.03
CA ARG A 26 7.28 12.81 -8.24
C ARG A 26 8.59 12.33 -8.85
N ASP A 27 9.06 13.00 -9.89
CA ASP A 27 10.33 12.70 -10.54
C ASP A 27 11.50 12.83 -9.56
N HIS A 28 11.49 13.84 -8.69
CA HIS A 28 12.51 13.94 -7.65
C HIS A 28 12.47 12.75 -6.67
N LEU A 29 11.28 12.30 -6.27
CA LEU A 29 11.15 11.17 -5.33
C LEU A 29 11.56 9.83 -5.96
N LEU A 30 11.37 9.64 -7.27
CA LEU A 30 11.70 8.40 -7.97
C LEU A 30 13.12 8.37 -8.54
N HIS A 31 13.58 9.50 -9.09
CA HIS A 31 14.81 9.59 -9.88
C HIS A 31 15.86 10.52 -9.24
N GLN A 32 15.58 11.08 -8.06
CA GLN A 32 16.49 11.98 -7.32
C GLN A 32 16.96 13.19 -8.15
N THR A 33 16.09 13.70 -9.03
CA THR A 33 16.40 14.88 -9.86
C THR A 33 16.66 16.12 -9.01
N HIS A 34 17.52 17.03 -9.45
CA HIS A 34 17.83 18.22 -8.67
C HIS A 34 16.61 19.15 -8.55
N LEU A 35 16.25 19.48 -7.31
CA LEU A 35 15.26 20.51 -6.99
C LEU A 35 15.96 21.82 -6.67
N THR A 36 15.26 22.94 -6.90
CA THR A 36 15.73 24.23 -6.41
C THR A 36 15.49 24.35 -4.90
N PRO A 37 16.24 25.19 -4.16
CA PRO A 37 16.09 25.32 -2.70
C PRO A 37 14.66 25.71 -2.26
N LYS A 38 13.95 26.49 -3.09
CA LYS A 38 12.55 26.85 -2.84
C LYS A 38 11.61 25.66 -2.97
N GLU A 39 11.90 24.77 -3.91
CA GLU A 39 11.12 23.55 -4.14
C GLU A 39 11.41 22.50 -3.08
N GLU A 40 12.65 22.40 -2.61
CA GLU A 40 13.01 21.54 -1.48
C GLU A 40 12.26 21.94 -0.21
N LEU A 41 12.16 23.24 0.09
CA LEU A 41 11.34 23.72 1.21
C LEU A 41 9.85 23.39 1.06
N MET A 42 9.33 23.39 -0.17
CA MET A 42 7.95 22.93 -0.40
C MET A 42 7.81 21.43 -0.23
N LEU A 43 8.78 20.65 -0.73
CA LEU A 43 8.81 19.21 -0.55
C LEU A 43 8.87 18.84 0.94
N GLU A 44 9.64 19.59 1.73
CA GLU A 44 9.70 19.42 3.18
C GLU A 44 8.32 19.63 3.82
N LYS A 45 7.59 20.69 3.44
CA LYS A 45 6.23 20.93 3.91
C LYS A 45 5.27 19.80 3.53
N TYR A 46 5.36 19.27 2.30
CA TYR A 46 4.56 18.11 1.90
C TYR A 46 4.93 16.87 2.73
N ARG A 47 6.21 16.56 2.90
CA ARG A 47 6.68 15.43 3.72
C ARG A 47 6.18 15.53 5.15
N LYS A 48 6.20 16.73 5.74
CA LYS A 48 5.78 16.96 7.11
C LYS A 48 4.27 16.83 7.29
N ALA A 49 3.51 17.41 6.36
CA ALA A 49 2.05 17.24 6.31
C ALA A 49 1.67 15.75 6.19
N PHE A 50 2.35 15.01 5.32
CA PHE A 50 2.15 13.56 5.18
C PHE A 50 2.54 12.79 6.43
N ALA A 51 3.68 13.09 7.04
CA ALA A 51 4.15 12.45 8.27
C ALA A 51 3.15 12.63 9.42
N TRP A 52 2.52 13.80 9.56
CA TRP A 52 1.45 14.01 10.54
C TRP A 52 0.21 13.18 10.24
N ARG A 53 -0.14 13.00 8.96
CA ARG A 53 -1.23 12.10 8.58
C ARG A 53 -0.92 10.64 8.90
N CYS A 54 0.32 10.19 8.72
CA CYS A 54 0.75 8.86 9.15
C CYS A 54 0.70 8.68 10.67
N LYS A 55 0.80 9.77 11.45
CA LYS A 55 0.60 9.77 12.91
C LYS A 55 -0.88 9.87 13.33
N LEU A 56 -1.81 9.68 12.39
CA LEU A 56 -3.26 9.69 12.62
C LEU A 56 -3.82 11.04 13.10
N PHE A 57 -3.09 12.15 12.88
CA PHE A 57 -3.66 13.48 13.12
C PHE A 57 -4.80 13.76 12.13
N SER A 58 -5.87 14.40 12.62
CA SER A 58 -7.00 14.79 11.76
C SER A 58 -6.56 15.82 10.70
N PRO A 59 -7.27 15.91 9.56
CA PRO A 59 -6.97 16.92 8.54
C PRO A 59 -6.90 18.34 9.12
N GLN A 60 -7.83 18.68 10.00
CA GLN A 60 -7.91 20.01 10.60
C GLN A 60 -6.75 20.29 11.57
N GLN A 61 -6.31 19.27 12.32
CA GLN A 61 -5.11 19.36 13.17
C GLN A 61 -3.86 19.59 12.33
N CYS A 62 -3.68 18.83 11.24
CA CYS A 62 -2.54 19.00 10.33
C CYS A 62 -2.49 20.41 9.74
N VAL A 63 -3.64 20.95 9.31
CA VAL A 63 -3.74 22.32 8.80
C VAL A 63 -3.36 23.35 9.87
N SER A 64 -3.86 23.18 11.09
CA SER A 64 -3.55 24.09 12.22
C SER A 64 -2.06 24.06 12.56
N MET A 65 -1.44 22.88 12.58
CA MET A 65 0.00 22.72 12.82
C MET A 65 0.84 23.34 11.69
N LEU A 66 0.43 23.16 10.42
CA LEU A 66 1.10 23.79 9.27
C LEU A 66 1.07 25.32 9.36
N MET A 67 -0.07 25.89 9.78
CA MET A 67 -0.21 27.33 9.97
C MET A 67 0.70 27.84 11.09
N GLN A 68 0.75 27.14 12.23
CA GLN A 68 1.59 27.53 13.37
C GLN A 68 3.08 27.46 13.03
N GLU A 69 3.52 26.39 12.39
CA GLU A 69 4.95 26.15 12.16
C GLU A 69 5.53 27.00 11.03
N TYR A 70 4.78 27.20 9.95
CA TYR A 70 5.27 27.92 8.77
C TYR A 70 4.68 29.32 8.63
N SER A 71 3.85 29.77 9.59
CA SER A 71 3.19 31.08 9.56
C SER A 71 2.44 31.37 8.25
N ILE A 72 1.80 30.34 7.69
CA ILE A 72 1.07 30.41 6.42
C ILE A 72 -0.43 30.62 6.62
N LYS A 73 -1.09 31.13 5.58
CA LYS A 73 -2.55 31.31 5.57
C LYS A 73 -3.27 29.96 5.51
N TYR A 74 -4.48 29.91 6.06
CA TYR A 74 -5.33 28.70 6.07
C TYR A 74 -5.50 28.08 4.67
N SER A 75 -5.82 28.90 3.66
CA SER A 75 -5.98 28.44 2.27
C SER A 75 -4.72 27.77 1.72
N GLN A 76 -3.53 28.31 2.04
CA GLN A 76 -2.25 27.72 1.62
C GLN A 76 -1.98 26.42 2.37
N ALA A 77 -2.24 26.36 3.67
CA ALA A 77 -2.07 25.14 4.46
C ALA A 77 -2.97 24.00 3.94
N TYR A 78 -4.22 24.30 3.61
CA TYR A 78 -5.15 23.34 3.01
C TYR A 78 -4.68 22.88 1.63
N GLN A 79 -4.16 23.80 0.80
CA GLN A 79 -3.60 23.45 -0.49
C GLN A 79 -2.38 22.52 -0.36
N ILE A 80 -1.48 22.80 0.58
CA ILE A 80 -0.31 21.95 0.87
C ILE A 80 -0.75 20.56 1.30
N MET A 81 -1.75 20.47 2.17
CA MET A 81 -2.30 19.21 2.64
C MET A 81 -2.94 18.40 1.49
N SER A 82 -3.70 19.06 0.62
CA SER A 82 -4.30 18.42 -0.56
C SER A 82 -3.23 17.95 -1.57
N GLU A 83 -2.25 18.79 -1.87
CA GLU A 83 -1.13 18.47 -2.77
C GLU A 83 -0.28 17.33 -2.21
N SER A 84 0.00 17.33 -0.90
CA SER A 84 0.69 16.25 -0.20
C SER A 84 -0.06 14.92 -0.33
N THR A 85 -1.39 14.94 -0.20
CA THR A 85 -2.23 13.74 -0.34
C THR A 85 -2.22 13.22 -1.78
N LYS A 86 -2.14 14.10 -2.78
CA LYS A 86 -1.99 13.71 -4.20
C LYS A 86 -0.59 13.17 -4.54
N LEU A 87 0.43 13.56 -3.78
CA LEU A 87 1.81 13.15 -4.00
C LEU A 87 2.09 11.78 -3.39
N TYR A 88 1.66 11.56 -2.14
CA TYR A 88 1.96 10.35 -1.37
C TYR A 88 0.78 9.38 -1.25
N GLY A 89 -0.42 9.79 -1.68
CA GLY A 89 -1.64 9.00 -1.54
C GLY A 89 -2.42 9.34 -0.27
N LYS A 90 -3.63 8.77 -0.20
CA LYS A 90 -4.52 8.89 0.96
C LYS A 90 -4.12 7.86 2.01
N VAL A 91 -3.76 8.34 3.19
CA VAL A 91 -3.43 7.48 4.35
C VAL A 91 -4.66 6.70 4.83
N GLU A 92 -5.87 7.21 4.60
CA GLU A 92 -7.13 6.56 4.99
C GLU A 92 -7.48 5.34 4.11
N ASP A 93 -6.98 5.30 2.88
CA ASP A 93 -7.18 4.18 1.96
C ASP A 93 -6.15 3.05 2.21
N ILE A 94 -5.32 3.17 3.25
CA ILE A 94 -4.34 2.16 3.60
C ILE A 94 -5.06 0.91 4.12
N ASP A 95 -4.74 -0.23 3.50
CA ASP A 95 -5.28 -1.54 3.87
C ASP A 95 -5.06 -1.83 5.36
N LYS A 96 -5.90 -2.71 5.93
CA LYS A 96 -5.85 -3.11 7.34
C LYS A 96 -4.45 -3.55 7.76
N ALA A 97 -3.71 -4.21 6.85
CA ALA A 97 -2.32 -4.61 7.07
C ALA A 97 -1.38 -3.40 7.27
N GLY A 98 -1.52 -2.35 6.46
CA GLY A 98 -0.70 -1.14 6.58
C GLY A 98 -1.01 -0.34 7.84
N THR A 99 -2.29 -0.24 8.21
CA THR A 99 -2.71 0.39 9.48
C THR A 99 -2.16 -0.36 10.69
N THR A 100 -2.18 -1.70 10.64
CA THR A 100 -1.59 -2.56 11.69
C THR A 100 -0.10 -2.29 11.85
N LYS A 101 0.63 -2.18 10.74
CA LYS A 101 2.06 -1.84 10.77
C LYS A 101 2.30 -0.46 11.38
N ILE A 102 1.59 0.58 10.93
CA ILE A 102 1.72 1.94 11.50
C ILE A 102 1.47 1.96 13.02
N LEU A 103 0.46 1.21 13.49
CA LEU A 103 0.17 1.08 14.92
C LEU A 103 1.31 0.39 15.68
N ILE A 104 1.87 -0.69 15.15
CA ILE A 104 3.00 -1.41 15.74
C ILE A 104 4.21 -0.48 15.89
N GLU A 105 4.61 0.22 14.81
CA GLU A 105 5.71 1.19 14.85
C GLU A 105 5.45 2.30 15.88
N THR A 106 4.21 2.78 15.99
CA THR A 106 3.82 3.78 17.00
C THR A 106 3.94 3.24 18.42
N LEU A 107 3.53 1.99 18.67
CA LEU A 107 3.68 1.32 19.95
C LEU A 107 5.14 1.11 20.33
N TYR A 108 6.03 0.80 19.37
CA TYR A 108 7.47 0.73 19.64
C TYR A 108 8.05 2.08 20.08
N VAL A 109 7.62 3.18 19.46
CA VAL A 109 8.03 4.53 19.89
C VAL A 109 7.51 4.82 21.30
N ALA A 110 6.24 4.54 21.59
CA ALA A 110 5.65 4.72 22.92
C ALA A 110 6.38 3.87 23.99
N MET A 111 6.72 2.62 23.68
CA MET A 111 7.51 1.75 24.54
C MET A 111 8.90 2.33 24.79
N SER A 112 9.57 2.88 23.77
CA SER A 112 10.89 3.51 23.93
C SER A 112 10.85 4.73 24.87
N LEU A 113 9.74 5.48 24.87
CA LEU A 113 9.52 6.58 25.81
C LEU A 113 9.25 6.05 27.22
N ALA A 114 8.39 5.04 27.36
CA ALA A 114 8.11 4.41 28.65
C ALA A 114 9.35 3.80 29.32
N VAL A 115 10.29 3.25 28.52
CA VAL A 115 11.61 2.78 29.01
C VAL A 115 12.43 3.92 29.58
N LYS A 116 12.44 5.09 28.92
CA LYS A 116 13.15 6.28 29.42
C LYS A 116 12.55 6.78 30.74
N ASP A 117 11.22 6.73 30.85
CA ASP A 117 10.48 7.16 32.03
C ASP A 117 10.43 6.08 33.14
N LYS A 118 11.07 4.92 32.92
CA LYS A 118 11.09 3.75 33.83
C LYS A 118 9.68 3.28 34.23
N ASN A 119 8.69 3.48 33.37
CA ASN A 119 7.31 3.08 33.62
C ASN A 119 7.07 1.64 33.14
N ALA A 120 7.21 0.67 34.04
CA ALA A 120 7.04 -0.74 33.74
C ALA A 120 5.62 -1.11 33.26
N GLU A 121 4.58 -0.46 33.79
CA GLU A 121 3.20 -0.75 33.39
C GLU A 121 2.92 -0.37 31.94
N ALA A 122 3.40 0.80 31.52
CA ALA A 122 3.27 1.28 30.15
C ALA A 122 4.03 0.39 29.15
N ILE A 123 5.19 -0.14 29.55
CA ILE A 123 5.95 -1.11 28.74
C ILE A 123 5.13 -2.39 28.56
N ILE A 124 4.62 -2.98 29.65
CA ILE A 124 3.84 -4.22 29.59
C ILE A 124 2.57 -4.03 28.76
N ALA A 125 1.89 -2.89 28.91
CA ALA A 125 0.70 -2.56 28.12
C ALA A 125 1.02 -2.48 26.62
N ALA A 126 2.09 -1.76 26.24
CA ALA A 126 2.51 -1.66 24.85
C ALA A 126 2.89 -3.02 24.26
N THR A 127 3.62 -3.86 25.00
CA THR A 127 3.99 -5.21 24.55
C THR A 127 2.77 -6.11 24.30
N ARG A 128 1.74 -6.04 25.16
CA ARG A 128 0.50 -6.81 24.97
C ARG A 128 -0.25 -6.37 23.71
N GLU A 129 -0.34 -5.06 23.47
CA GLU A 129 -1.02 -4.55 22.26
C GLU A 129 -0.25 -4.92 20.99
N ILE A 130 1.09 -4.89 21.02
CA ILE A 130 1.91 -5.39 19.89
C ILE A 130 1.60 -6.87 19.63
N ALA A 131 1.59 -7.72 20.68
CA ALA A 131 1.33 -9.16 20.53
C ALA A 131 -0.08 -9.47 19.97
N LYS A 132 -1.09 -8.67 20.33
CA LYS A 132 -2.44 -8.77 19.77
C LYS A 132 -2.46 -8.38 18.29
N LEU A 133 -1.80 -7.28 17.92
CA LEU A 133 -1.76 -6.77 16.54
C LEU A 133 -0.96 -7.69 15.60
N THR A 134 0.12 -8.30 16.08
CA THR A 134 0.92 -9.28 15.32
C THR A 134 0.28 -10.66 15.26
N LYS A 135 -0.84 -10.88 15.97
CA LYS A 135 -1.53 -12.17 16.06
C LYS A 135 -0.62 -13.33 16.50
N LEU A 136 0.40 -13.06 17.31
CA LEU A 136 1.30 -14.10 17.86
C LEU A 136 0.57 -15.16 18.70
N HIS A 137 -0.68 -14.88 19.11
CA HIS A 137 -1.53 -15.81 19.86
C HIS A 137 -2.44 -16.67 18.98
N VAL A 138 -2.42 -16.47 17.65
CA VAL A 138 -3.29 -17.18 16.69
C VAL A 138 -2.41 -18.06 15.81
N ASP A 139 -1.89 -19.14 16.39
CA ASP A 139 -1.18 -20.22 15.68
C ASP A 139 -2.14 -21.30 15.13
N GLU A 140 -3.44 -21.00 15.04
CA GLU A 140 -4.41 -21.93 14.48
C GLU A 140 -4.77 -21.51 13.05
N ILE A 141 -4.15 -22.17 12.08
CA ILE A 141 -4.84 -22.48 10.83
C ILE A 141 -5.63 -23.75 11.14
N PRO A 142 -6.95 -23.69 11.42
CA PRO A 142 -7.75 -24.90 11.40
C PRO A 142 -7.81 -25.36 9.95
N MET A 143 -6.83 -26.19 9.54
CA MET A 143 -6.97 -26.96 8.31
C MET A 143 -8.23 -27.80 8.47
N SER A 144 -9.15 -27.65 7.53
CA SER A 144 -10.35 -28.47 7.54
C SER A 144 -9.95 -29.94 7.31
N ILE A 145 -10.69 -30.87 7.90
CA ILE A 145 -10.43 -32.32 7.76
C ILE A 145 -10.43 -32.73 6.29
N ASP A 146 -11.21 -32.05 5.44
CA ASP A 146 -11.27 -32.27 3.99
C ASP A 146 -9.96 -31.88 3.27
N GLU A 147 -9.23 -30.89 3.78
CA GLU A 147 -7.94 -30.46 3.22
C GLU A 147 -6.80 -31.40 3.64
N LEU A 148 -6.89 -31.98 4.83
CA LEU A 148 -5.94 -32.97 5.35
C LEU A 148 -6.09 -34.35 4.67
N MET A 149 -7.28 -34.66 4.17
CA MET A 149 -7.59 -35.94 3.54
C MET A 149 -8.22 -35.75 2.16
N PRO A 150 -7.42 -35.65 1.09
CA PRO A 150 -7.97 -35.64 -0.26
C PRO A 150 -8.79 -36.91 -0.50
N ALA A 151 -10.04 -36.73 -0.94
CA ALA A 151 -10.94 -37.83 -1.24
C ALA A 151 -10.25 -38.85 -2.15
N ARG A 152 -10.13 -40.11 -1.69
CA ARG A 152 -9.53 -41.18 -2.48
C ARG A 152 -10.36 -41.39 -3.75
N VAL A 153 -9.86 -40.92 -4.89
CA VAL A 153 -10.45 -41.23 -6.20
C VAL A 153 -10.12 -42.69 -6.51
N ALA A 154 -11.06 -43.59 -6.25
CA ALA A 154 -10.97 -44.98 -6.69
C ALA A 154 -11.03 -45.01 -8.23
N LYS A 155 -9.87 -45.08 -8.89
CA LYS A 155 -9.81 -45.37 -10.32
C LYS A 155 -10.11 -46.86 -10.52
N TYR A 156 -11.31 -47.18 -10.99
CA TYR A 156 -11.61 -48.49 -11.53
C TYR A 156 -10.97 -48.62 -12.91
N VAL A 157 -9.93 -49.45 -13.02
CA VAL A 157 -9.35 -49.83 -14.31
C VAL A 157 -10.11 -51.05 -14.82
N GLN A 158 -11.03 -50.84 -15.77
CA GLN A 158 -11.60 -51.94 -16.54
C GLN A 158 -10.54 -52.41 -17.55
N ASN A 159 -9.83 -53.49 -17.21
CA ASN A 159 -9.04 -54.23 -18.19
C ASN A 159 -10.02 -55.04 -19.06
N ASN A 160 -10.31 -54.53 -20.26
CA ASN A 160 -10.94 -55.32 -21.31
C ASN A 160 -9.92 -56.34 -21.83
N VAL A 161 -9.93 -57.55 -21.29
CA VAL A 161 -9.22 -58.68 -21.85
C VAL A 161 -9.95 -59.09 -23.13
N THR A 162 -9.44 -58.69 -24.29
CA THR A 162 -9.85 -59.24 -25.58
C THR A 162 -9.30 -60.67 -25.69
N VAL A 163 -10.18 -61.65 -25.47
CA VAL A 163 -9.90 -63.06 -25.76
C VAL A 163 -9.97 -63.23 -27.28
N ASN A 164 -8.82 -63.20 -27.96
CA ASN A 164 -8.74 -63.60 -29.37
C ASN A 164 -8.88 -65.13 -29.45
N ASN A 165 -10.12 -65.61 -29.61
CA ASN A 165 -10.37 -66.98 -30.03
C ASN A 165 -9.90 -67.13 -31.49
N TYR A 166 -8.69 -67.66 -31.67
CA TYR A 166 -8.30 -68.26 -32.94
C TYR A 166 -9.20 -69.48 -33.17
N GLY A 167 -10.21 -69.32 -34.03
CA GLY A 167 -11.00 -70.44 -34.53
C GLY A 167 -10.12 -71.38 -35.36
N PRO A 168 -10.29 -72.71 -35.25
CA PRO A 168 -9.45 -73.66 -35.96
C PRO A 168 -9.72 -73.59 -37.47
N GLU A 169 -8.64 -73.45 -38.22
CA GLU A 169 -8.58 -73.52 -39.66
C GLU A 169 -9.15 -74.87 -40.15
N SER A 170 -10.17 -74.80 -41.01
CA SER A 170 -10.71 -75.96 -41.71
C SER A 170 -9.64 -76.50 -42.67
N PRO A 171 -9.25 -77.79 -42.61
CA PRO A 171 -8.26 -78.33 -43.53
C PRO A 171 -8.88 -78.56 -44.91
N THR A 172 -8.24 -77.99 -45.93
CA THR A 172 -8.34 -78.39 -47.33
C THR A 172 -7.62 -79.73 -47.55
N ASN A 173 -8.23 -80.61 -48.35
CA ASN A 173 -7.69 -81.71 -49.18
C ASN A 173 -8.77 -82.81 -49.26
N GLU A 174 -9.25 -83.34 -50.39
CA GLU A 174 -8.84 -83.39 -51.80
C GLU A 174 -10.08 -83.39 -52.72
#